data_AF-A0AAN6DCF5-F1
#
_entry.id   AF-A0AAN6DCF5-F1
#
_cell.length_a   1.000
_cell.length_b   1.000
_cell.length_c   1.000
_cell.angle_alpha   90.00
_cell.angle_beta   90.00
_cell.angle_gamma   90.00
#
_symmetry.space_group_name_H-M   'P 1'
#
loop_
_entity.id
_entity.type
_entity.pdbx_description
1 polymer ?
#
loop_
_entity_poly.entity_id
_entity_poly.type
_entity_poly.pdbx_seq_one_letter_code
_entity_poly.pdbx_strand_id
1 'polypeptide(L)'
;MTSSKLQFKIGKMKSINKATLIQLSKNLRALNKTAGAQFERELMLTRVKIAKVVNDDKTIDLLEILVVDCEVLHSKLHQLLCNSDDEGTLKLVRELMYASSYINIKEFKKLVALLAHKYGKDFYENALNHPDNPDIIHKCNSDNVDSLTERYLQEICDCYQIDLKNEKQNSSMPNNEEADSTLKNEDNLDDLRRRFNALRN
;
A
#
# COMPACT_ATOMS: atom_id res chain seq x y z
N MET A 1 22.38 3.93 3.64
CA MET A 1 21.67 5.24 3.58
C MET A 1 20.34 5.15 2.81
N THR A 2 20.30 4.49 1.64
CA THR A 2 19.04 4.31 0.87
C THR A 2 18.01 3.46 1.61
N SER A 3 18.38 2.27 2.12
CA SER A 3 17.48 1.40 2.91
C SER A 3 16.83 2.14 4.09
N SER A 4 17.61 2.87 4.92
CA SER A 4 17.07 3.63 6.05
C SER A 4 16.04 4.70 5.64
N LYS A 5 16.19 5.32 4.46
CA LYS A 5 15.23 6.30 3.92
C LYS A 5 13.97 5.63 3.39
N LEU A 6 14.09 4.45 2.79
CA LEU A 6 12.94 3.61 2.40
C LEU A 6 12.14 3.23 3.65
N GLN A 7 12.81 2.71 4.68
CA GLN A 7 12.20 2.35 5.97
C GLN A 7 11.51 3.55 6.64
N PHE A 8 12.14 4.73 6.64
CA PHE A 8 11.50 5.94 7.15
C PHE A 8 10.22 6.30 6.36
N LYS A 9 10.26 6.20 5.03
CA LYS A 9 9.07 6.47 4.19
C LYS A 9 7.95 5.47 4.47
N ILE A 10 8.29 4.18 4.61
CA ILE A 10 7.34 3.12 5.00
C ILE A 10 6.70 3.46 6.35
N GLY A 11 7.50 3.76 7.37
CA GLY A 11 6.99 4.11 8.71
C GLY A 11 6.07 5.33 8.69
N LYS A 12 6.45 6.36 7.92
CA LYS A 12 5.63 7.56 7.73
C LYS A 12 4.30 7.22 7.04
N MET A 13 4.32 6.48 5.94
CA MET A 13 3.10 6.10 5.20
C MET A 13 2.16 5.24 6.06
N LYS A 14 2.69 4.23 6.76
CA LYS A 14 1.91 3.41 7.70
C LYS A 14 1.24 4.24 8.79
N SER A 15 1.93 5.26 9.29
CA SER A 15 1.40 6.18 10.31
C SER A 15 0.30 7.09 9.76
N ILE A 16 0.48 7.60 8.54
CA ILE A 16 -0.54 8.42 7.85
C ILE A 16 -1.77 7.56 7.55
N ASN A 17 -1.61 6.36 6.99
CA ASN A 17 -2.71 5.45 6.69
C ASN A 17 -3.49 5.08 7.97
N LYS A 18 -2.80 4.82 9.09
CA LYS A 18 -3.44 4.63 10.42
C LYS A 18 -4.35 5.82 10.76
N ALA A 19 -3.83 7.04 10.67
CA ALA A 19 -4.63 8.23 10.98
C ALA A 19 -5.80 8.41 9.99
N THR A 20 -5.59 8.17 8.70
CA THR A 20 -6.62 8.27 7.67
C THR A 20 -7.73 7.24 7.87
N LEU A 21 -7.42 5.99 8.22
CA LEU A 21 -8.43 4.96 8.51
C LEU A 21 -9.33 5.35 9.70
N ILE A 22 -8.74 5.90 10.76
CA ILE A 22 -9.51 6.41 11.91
C ILE A 22 -10.42 7.58 11.50
N GLN A 23 -9.96 8.45 10.59
CA GLN A 23 -10.80 9.52 10.05
C GLN A 23 -11.91 8.98 9.14
N LEU A 24 -11.63 7.95 8.34
CA LEU A 24 -12.59 7.33 7.44
C LEU A 24 -13.73 6.67 8.21
N SER A 25 -13.44 5.91 9.27
CA SER A 25 -14.48 5.31 10.11
C SER A 25 -15.38 6.37 10.75
N LYS A 26 -14.83 7.51 11.18
CA LYS A 26 -15.61 8.66 11.68
C LYS A 26 -16.48 9.29 10.58
N ASN A 27 -15.94 9.49 9.39
CA ASN A 27 -16.68 10.07 8.26
C ASN A 27 -17.83 9.14 7.83
N LEU A 28 -17.61 7.83 7.77
CA LEU A 28 -18.64 6.85 7.43
C LEU A 28 -19.77 6.80 8.47
N ARG A 29 -19.45 6.93 9.76
CA ARG A 29 -20.50 7.06 10.81
C ARG A 29 -21.29 8.35 10.67
N ALA A 30 -20.64 9.46 10.34
CA ALA A 30 -21.33 10.74 10.11
C ALA A 30 -22.21 10.68 8.86
N LEU A 31 -21.74 10.00 7.82
CA LEU A 31 -22.45 9.80 6.55
C LEU A 31 -23.80 9.10 6.77
N ASN A 32 -23.87 8.14 7.68
CA ASN A 32 -25.10 7.41 7.99
C ASN A 32 -26.24 8.31 8.53
N LYS A 33 -25.93 9.54 8.97
CA LYS A 33 -26.92 10.53 9.43
C LYS A 33 -27.43 11.42 8.29
N THR A 34 -26.89 11.27 7.09
CA THR A 34 -27.23 12.08 5.90
C THR A 34 -28.02 11.25 4.90
N ALA A 35 -28.83 11.90 4.07
CA ALA A 35 -29.67 11.21 3.08
C ALA A 35 -29.68 11.95 1.73
N GLY A 36 -30.11 11.26 0.67
CA GLY A 36 -30.29 11.83 -0.66
C GLY A 36 -28.98 12.21 -1.36
N ALA A 37 -28.98 13.29 -2.14
CA ALA A 37 -27.83 13.69 -2.97
C ALA A 37 -26.56 14.02 -2.16
N GLN A 38 -26.71 14.45 -0.90
CA GLN A 38 -25.58 14.71 -0.02
C GLN A 38 -24.84 13.42 0.38
N PHE A 39 -25.58 12.34 0.60
CA PHE A 39 -25.00 11.03 0.93
C PHE A 39 -24.11 10.51 -0.21
N GLU A 40 -24.62 10.52 -1.44
CA GLU A 40 -23.87 10.03 -2.62
C GLU A 40 -22.57 10.81 -2.84
N ARG A 41 -22.63 12.14 -2.66
CA ARG A 41 -21.44 13.00 -2.77
C ARG A 41 -20.38 12.66 -1.75
N GLU A 42 -20.74 12.57 -0.48
CA GLU A 42 -19.80 12.28 0.60
C GLU A 42 -19.28 10.83 0.55
N LEU A 43 -20.10 9.89 0.09
CA LEU A 43 -19.68 8.52 -0.19
C LEU A 43 -18.62 8.47 -1.29
N MET A 44 -18.82 9.20 -2.40
CA MET A 44 -17.84 9.31 -3.47
C MET A 44 -16.50 9.88 -2.97
N LEU A 45 -16.53 10.95 -2.17
CA LEU A 45 -15.33 11.53 -1.56
C LEU A 45 -14.62 10.53 -0.63
N THR A 46 -15.39 9.74 0.10
CA THR A 46 -14.87 8.70 0.99
C THR A 46 -14.22 7.57 0.21
N ARG A 47 -14.82 7.12 -0.90
CA ARG A 47 -14.23 6.14 -1.82
C ARG A 47 -12.89 6.60 -2.38
N VAL A 48 -12.77 7.87 -2.79
CA VAL A 48 -11.49 8.43 -3.27
C VAL A 48 -10.41 8.36 -2.18
N LYS A 49 -10.76 8.65 -0.92
CA LYS A 49 -9.83 8.54 0.20
C LYS A 49 -9.44 7.08 0.49
N ILE A 50 -10.37 6.13 0.37
CA ILE A 50 -10.07 4.70 0.51
C ILE A 50 -9.16 4.22 -0.63
N ALA A 51 -9.44 4.60 -1.88
CA ALA A 51 -8.59 4.28 -3.03
C ALA A 51 -7.15 4.80 -2.84
N LYS A 52 -6.99 5.97 -2.21
CA LYS A 52 -5.67 6.46 -1.82
C LYS A 52 -4.98 5.53 -0.81
N VAL A 53 -5.68 5.09 0.25
CA VAL A 53 -5.13 4.15 1.24
C VAL A 53 -4.72 2.83 0.59
N VAL A 54 -5.55 2.30 -0.32
CA VAL A 54 -5.22 1.09 -1.11
C VAL A 54 -3.93 1.27 -1.90
N ASN A 55 -3.76 2.41 -2.59
CA ASN A 55 -2.55 2.70 -3.35
C ASN A 55 -1.32 2.90 -2.44
N ASP A 56 -1.50 3.57 -1.30
CA ASP A 56 -0.43 3.77 -0.32
C ASP A 56 0.01 2.41 0.26
N ASP A 57 -0.92 1.48 0.53
CA ASP A 57 -0.63 0.12 1.00
C ASP A 57 0.14 -0.70 -0.04
N LYS A 58 -0.27 -0.66 -1.33
CA LYS A 58 0.49 -1.29 -2.42
C LYS A 58 1.91 -0.73 -2.54
N THR A 59 2.04 0.58 -2.40
CA THR A 59 3.35 1.26 -2.43
C THR A 59 4.22 0.85 -1.24
N ILE A 60 3.63 0.72 -0.05
CA ILE A 60 4.33 0.23 1.15
C ILE A 60 4.91 -1.16 0.90
N ASP A 61 4.12 -2.09 0.36
CA ASP A 61 4.58 -3.45 0.05
C ASP A 61 5.76 -3.46 -0.92
N LEU A 62 5.66 -2.67 -1.98
CA LEU A 62 6.74 -2.53 -2.95
C LEU A 62 8.01 -2.01 -2.29
N LEU A 63 7.88 -1.00 -1.42
CA LEU A 63 9.02 -0.45 -0.70
C LEU A 63 9.63 -1.45 0.28
N GLU A 64 8.83 -2.32 0.91
CA GLU A 64 9.31 -3.38 1.80
C GLU A 64 10.15 -4.41 1.05
N ILE A 65 9.70 -4.86 -0.13
CA ILE A 65 10.49 -5.74 -1.00
C ILE A 65 11.83 -5.06 -1.35
N LEU A 66 11.79 -3.79 -1.75
CA LEU A 66 13.00 -3.08 -2.17
C LEU A 66 13.97 -2.78 -1.04
N VAL A 67 13.50 -2.71 0.21
CA VAL A 67 14.39 -2.63 1.38
C VAL A 67 15.23 -3.90 1.47
N VAL A 68 14.59 -5.08 1.34
CA VAL A 68 15.27 -6.37 1.33
C VAL A 68 16.24 -6.45 0.15
N ASP A 69 15.81 -6.04 -1.05
CA ASP A 69 16.67 -6.03 -2.23
C ASP A 69 17.90 -5.13 -2.06
N CYS A 70 17.73 -3.95 -1.47
CA CYS A 70 18.83 -3.04 -1.16
C CYS A 70 19.81 -3.64 -0.14
N GLU A 71 19.32 -4.44 0.81
CA GLU A 71 20.15 -5.13 1.81
C GLU A 71 20.94 -6.27 1.16
N VAL A 72 20.30 -7.09 0.31
CA VAL A 72 20.97 -8.13 -0.47
C VAL A 72 22.03 -7.53 -1.39
N LEU A 73 21.69 -6.45 -2.10
CA LEU A 73 22.63 -5.75 -2.97
C LEU A 73 23.84 -5.24 -2.18
N HIS A 74 23.60 -4.73 -0.97
CA HIS A 74 24.67 -4.25 -0.09
C HIS A 74 25.58 -5.38 0.37
N SER A 75 25.04 -6.55 0.73
CA SER A 75 25.82 -7.74 1.06
C SER A 75 26.69 -8.22 -0.10
N LYS A 76 26.24 -8.00 -1.35
CA LYS A 76 26.97 -8.35 -2.57
C LYS A 76 27.85 -7.22 -3.12
N LEU A 77 28.07 -6.13 -2.38
CA LEU A 77 28.78 -4.95 -2.89
C LEU A 77 30.19 -5.27 -3.42
N HIS A 78 30.93 -6.16 -2.75
CA HIS A 78 32.26 -6.55 -3.22
C HIS A 78 32.23 -7.23 -4.59
N GLN A 79 31.26 -8.14 -4.79
CA GLN A 79 31.04 -8.82 -6.06
C GLN A 79 30.70 -7.82 -7.18
N LEU A 80 29.86 -6.82 -6.86
CA LEU A 80 29.57 -5.72 -7.78
C LEU A 80 30.82 -4.91 -8.15
N LEU A 81 31.75 -4.68 -7.22
CA LEU A 81 32.94 -3.89 -7.52
C LEU A 81 33.98 -4.66 -8.34
N CYS A 82 34.01 -5.98 -8.21
CA CYS A 82 34.96 -6.85 -8.92
C CYS A 82 34.48 -7.31 -10.31
N ASN A 83 33.31 -6.83 -10.78
CA ASN A 83 32.68 -7.25 -12.04
C ASN A 83 32.48 -8.77 -12.16
N SER A 84 32.29 -9.44 -11.03
CA SER A 84 32.04 -10.88 -10.93
C SER A 84 30.55 -11.16 -10.68
N ASP A 85 29.66 -10.38 -11.30
CA ASP A 85 28.22 -10.44 -11.05
C ASP A 85 27.62 -11.76 -11.55
N ASP A 86 26.93 -12.48 -10.68
CA ASP A 86 26.15 -13.67 -11.01
C ASP A 86 24.77 -13.27 -11.56
N GLU A 87 24.08 -14.21 -12.22
CA GLU A 87 22.73 -13.95 -12.76
C GLU A 87 21.75 -13.48 -11.68
N GLY A 88 21.89 -13.96 -10.45
CA GLY A 88 21.09 -13.49 -9.32
C GLY A 88 21.31 -12.03 -8.98
N THR A 89 22.54 -11.52 -9.13
CA THR A 89 22.85 -10.10 -8.94
C THR A 89 22.34 -9.26 -10.11
N LEU A 90 22.47 -9.74 -11.35
CA LEU A 90 21.94 -9.04 -12.51
C LEU A 90 20.42 -8.91 -12.44
N LYS A 91 19.72 -9.99 -12.07
CA LYS A 91 18.27 -9.98 -11.82
C LYS A 91 17.89 -8.94 -10.77
N LEU A 92 18.57 -8.93 -9.62
CA LEU A 92 18.35 -7.94 -8.56
C LEU A 92 18.53 -6.49 -9.07
N VAL A 93 19.55 -6.24 -9.88
CA VAL A 93 19.79 -4.91 -10.46
C VAL A 93 18.68 -4.52 -11.44
N ARG A 94 18.23 -5.45 -12.30
CA ARG A 94 17.12 -5.19 -13.23
C ARG A 94 15.82 -4.87 -12.48
N GLU A 95 15.53 -5.58 -11.41
CA GLU A 95 14.37 -5.33 -10.55
C GLU A 95 14.40 -3.92 -9.93
N LEU A 96 15.55 -3.50 -9.40
CA LEU A 96 15.73 -2.15 -8.85
C LEU A 96 15.55 -1.06 -9.92
N MET A 97 16.05 -1.30 -11.14
CA MET A 97 15.89 -0.39 -12.28
C MET A 97 14.41 -0.28 -12.70
N TYR A 98 13.71 -1.41 -12.81
CA TYR A 98 12.28 -1.44 -13.11
C TYR A 98 11.45 -0.66 -12.08
N ALA A 99 11.68 -0.90 -10.78
CA ALA A 99 10.96 -0.21 -9.70
C ALA A 99 11.21 1.31 -9.65
N SER A 100 12.30 1.80 -10.26
CA SER A 100 12.68 3.21 -10.25
C SER A 100 11.68 4.14 -10.94
N SER A 101 10.94 3.61 -11.93
CA SER A 101 9.89 4.33 -12.66
C SER A 101 8.67 4.61 -11.80
N TYR A 102 8.41 3.75 -10.81
CA TYR A 102 7.23 3.80 -9.96
C TYR A 102 7.49 4.54 -8.64
N ILE A 103 8.76 4.64 -8.22
CA ILE A 103 9.13 5.17 -6.90
C ILE A 103 9.70 6.57 -6.99
N ASN A 104 9.03 7.49 -6.29
CA ASN A 104 9.51 8.87 -6.18
C ASN A 104 10.36 9.08 -4.91
N ILE A 105 11.59 8.54 -4.90
CA ILE A 105 12.59 8.76 -3.84
C ILE A 105 13.92 9.13 -4.50
N LYS A 106 14.44 10.31 -4.18
CA LYS A 106 15.61 10.88 -4.87
C LYS A 106 16.85 10.01 -4.70
N GLU A 107 17.07 9.45 -3.52
CA GLU A 107 18.22 8.60 -3.21
C GLU A 107 18.14 7.26 -3.91
N PHE A 108 16.94 6.70 -4.06
CA PHE A 108 16.73 5.49 -4.84
C PHE A 108 17.04 5.74 -6.33
N LYS A 109 16.53 6.85 -6.88
CA LYS A 109 16.85 7.27 -8.25
C LYS A 109 18.34 7.49 -8.47
N LYS A 110 19.06 8.04 -7.48
CA LYS A 110 20.53 8.16 -7.51
C LYS A 110 21.23 6.80 -7.54
N LEU A 111 20.79 5.85 -6.71
CA LEU A 111 21.33 4.48 -6.71
C LEU A 111 21.15 3.84 -8.10
N VAL A 112 19.95 3.94 -8.66
CA VAL A 112 19.64 3.39 -9.99
C VAL A 112 20.47 4.07 -11.08
N ALA A 113 20.67 5.39 -11.00
CA ALA A 113 21.55 6.11 -11.94
C ALA A 113 23.01 5.61 -11.89
N LEU A 114 23.52 5.28 -10.71
CA LEU A 114 24.87 4.68 -10.57
C LEU A 114 24.92 3.28 -11.19
N LEU A 115 23.89 2.46 -10.97
CA LEU A 115 23.78 1.13 -11.58
C LEU A 115 23.68 1.22 -13.10
N ALA A 116 22.89 2.16 -13.63
CA ALA A 116 22.78 2.38 -15.07
C ALA A 116 24.11 2.87 -15.68
N HIS A 117 24.89 3.68 -14.96
CA HIS A 117 26.23 4.07 -15.40
C HIS A 117 27.20 2.89 -15.41
N LYS A 118 27.08 1.93 -14.48
CA LYS A 118 27.92 0.73 -14.44
C LYS A 118 27.59 -0.25 -15.57
N TYR A 119 26.32 -0.59 -15.76
CA TYR A 119 25.89 -1.64 -16.70
C TYR A 119 25.53 -1.13 -18.10
N GLY A 120 25.41 0.18 -18.27
CA GLY A 120 25.08 0.82 -19.54
C GLY A 120 23.59 1.04 -19.76
N LYS A 121 23.29 1.86 -20.78
CA LYS A 121 21.93 2.30 -21.13
C LYS A 121 21.08 1.14 -21.67
N ASP A 122 21.66 0.27 -22.49
CA ASP A 122 20.94 -0.87 -23.08
C ASP A 122 20.44 -1.84 -22.01
N PHE A 123 21.25 -2.04 -20.95
CA PHE A 123 20.85 -2.86 -19.80
C PHE A 123 19.68 -2.24 -19.03
N TYR A 124 19.70 -0.91 -18.85
CA TYR A 124 18.60 -0.20 -18.21
C TYR A 124 17.30 -0.27 -19.02
N GLU A 125 17.37 -0.06 -20.34
CA GLU A 125 16.19 -0.16 -21.21
C GLU A 125 15.65 -1.60 -21.25
N ASN A 126 16.53 -2.59 -21.26
CA ASN A 126 16.12 -3.99 -21.16
C ASN A 126 15.40 -4.28 -19.83
N ALA A 127 15.93 -3.80 -18.71
CA ALA A 127 15.33 -3.96 -17.39
C ALA A 127 13.91 -3.35 -17.28
N LEU A 128 13.66 -2.24 -17.98
CA LEU A 128 12.33 -1.61 -18.00
C LEU A 128 11.30 -2.43 -18.80
N ASN A 129 11.74 -3.07 -19.88
CA ASN A 129 10.86 -3.81 -20.80
C ASN A 129 10.67 -5.28 -20.40
N HIS A 130 11.64 -5.87 -19.69
CA HIS A 130 11.66 -7.28 -19.32
C HIS A 130 11.93 -7.46 -17.82
N PRO A 131 10.99 -7.06 -16.94
CA PRO A 131 11.11 -7.33 -15.51
C PRO A 131 11.01 -8.83 -15.20
N ASP A 132 11.89 -9.32 -14.32
CA ASP A 132 12.02 -10.75 -14.00
C ASP A 132 11.14 -11.22 -12.83
N ASN A 133 10.61 -10.28 -12.04
CA ASN A 133 9.92 -10.58 -10.78
C ASN A 133 8.41 -10.32 -10.90
N PRO A 134 7.59 -11.37 -10.99
CA PRO A 134 6.13 -11.24 -11.15
C PRO A 134 5.49 -10.48 -9.99
N ASP A 135 6.03 -10.60 -8.78
CA ASP A 135 5.47 -9.94 -7.59
C ASP A 135 5.67 -8.42 -7.65
N ILE A 136 6.84 -7.97 -8.10
CA ILE A 136 7.14 -6.54 -8.29
C ILE A 136 6.28 -5.99 -9.43
N ILE A 137 6.14 -6.71 -10.54
CA ILE A 137 5.30 -6.30 -11.66
C ILE A 137 3.84 -6.14 -11.22
N HIS A 138 3.31 -7.13 -10.51
CA HIS A 138 1.94 -7.10 -10.01
C HIS A 138 1.70 -5.96 -9.03
N LYS A 139 2.67 -5.66 -8.14
CA LYS A 139 2.59 -4.54 -7.19
C LYS A 139 2.76 -3.17 -7.85
N CYS A 140 3.52 -3.08 -8.95
CA CYS A 140 3.67 -1.86 -9.75
C CYS A 140 2.44 -1.57 -10.62
N ASN A 141 1.74 -2.61 -11.10
CA ASN A 141 0.55 -2.48 -11.93
C ASN A 141 -0.71 -2.18 -11.10
N SER A 142 -1.53 -1.25 -11.60
CA SER A 142 -2.65 -0.65 -10.84
C SER A 142 -4.03 -1.14 -11.27
N ASP A 143 -4.14 -2.28 -11.94
CA ASP A 143 -5.34 -2.65 -12.70
C ASP A 143 -6.59 -2.98 -11.85
N ASN A 144 -6.43 -3.16 -10.54
CA ASN A 144 -7.52 -3.60 -9.66
C ASN A 144 -7.82 -2.68 -8.46
N VAL A 145 -7.59 -1.36 -8.60
CA VAL A 145 -7.80 -0.42 -7.48
C VAL A 145 -9.29 -0.29 -7.11
N ASP A 146 -10.19 -0.27 -8.09
CA ASP A 146 -11.62 -0.04 -7.83
C ASP A 146 -12.29 -1.20 -7.09
N SER A 147 -12.03 -2.46 -7.49
CA SER A 147 -12.58 -3.62 -6.77
C SER A 147 -12.02 -3.72 -5.36
N LEU A 148 -10.72 -3.46 -5.17
CA LEU A 148 -10.10 -3.45 -3.85
C LEU A 148 -10.65 -2.32 -2.98
N THR A 149 -10.95 -1.16 -3.55
CA THR A 149 -11.55 -0.04 -2.83
C THR A 149 -12.91 -0.41 -2.24
N GLU A 150 -13.75 -1.11 -3.00
CA GLU A 150 -15.06 -1.56 -2.50
C GLU A 150 -14.90 -2.64 -1.41
N ARG A 151 -13.96 -3.58 -1.56
CA ARG A 151 -13.66 -4.57 -0.50
C ARG A 151 -13.15 -3.90 0.77
N TYR A 152 -12.26 -2.91 0.64
CA TYR A 152 -11.78 -2.14 1.78
C TYR A 152 -12.93 -1.38 2.47
N LEU A 153 -13.84 -0.79 1.69
CA LEU A 153 -15.03 -0.13 2.23
C LEU A 153 -15.89 -1.11 3.05
N GLN A 154 -16.15 -2.30 2.52
CA GLN A 154 -16.91 -3.36 3.20
C GLN A 154 -16.25 -3.76 4.53
N GLU A 155 -14.95 -4.04 4.53
CA GLU A 155 -14.22 -4.42 5.74
C GLU A 155 -14.20 -3.30 6.80
N ILE A 156 -14.11 -2.03 6.39
CA ILE A 156 -14.21 -0.90 7.32
C ILE A 156 -15.62 -0.86 7.95
N CYS A 157 -16.66 -1.06 7.15
CA CYS A 157 -18.04 -1.11 7.63
C CYS A 157 -18.26 -2.27 8.60
N ASP A 158 -17.75 -3.46 8.29
CA ASP A 158 -17.91 -4.65 9.13
C ASP A 158 -17.15 -4.52 10.44
N CYS A 159 -15.90 -4.06 10.40
CA CYS A 159 -15.07 -3.89 11.59
C CYS A 159 -15.61 -2.82 12.54
N TYR A 160 -16.13 -1.71 12.01
CA TYR A 160 -16.69 -0.62 12.82
C TYR A 160 -18.22 -0.68 13.00
N GLN A 161 -18.87 -1.76 12.54
CA GLN A 161 -20.32 -1.98 12.61
C GLN A 161 -21.14 -0.82 12.04
N ILE A 162 -20.74 -0.29 10.88
CA ILE A 162 -21.40 0.84 10.21
C ILE A 162 -22.39 0.30 9.16
N ASP A 163 -23.67 0.52 9.37
CA ASP A 163 -24.71 0.18 8.39
C ASP A 163 -24.97 1.35 7.43
N LEU A 164 -24.29 1.37 6.29
CA LEU A 164 -24.36 2.48 5.31
C LEU A 164 -25.71 2.62 4.59
N LYS A 165 -26.56 1.58 4.60
CA LYS A 165 -27.82 1.53 3.83
C LYS A 165 -29.05 1.21 4.67
N ASN A 166 -28.91 1.12 5.99
CA ASN A 166 -29.92 0.55 6.88
C ASN A 166 -30.37 -0.86 6.43
N GLU A 167 -29.47 -1.67 5.86
CA GLU A 167 -29.82 -3.03 5.44
C GLU A 167 -30.15 -3.93 6.65
N LYS A 168 -29.57 -3.65 7.83
CA LYS A 168 -29.87 -4.38 9.07
C LYS A 168 -31.20 -3.98 9.70
N GLN A 169 -31.84 -2.89 9.27
CA GLN A 169 -33.17 -2.51 9.76
C GLN A 169 -34.32 -3.32 9.13
N ASN A 170 -34.06 -4.11 8.07
CA ASN A 170 -35.05 -5.02 7.49
C ASN A 170 -35.03 -6.43 8.11
N SER A 171 -34.10 -6.72 9.03
CA SER A 171 -34.13 -7.93 9.86
C SER A 171 -34.53 -7.56 11.29
N SER A 172 -35.80 -7.71 11.60
CA SER A 172 -36.42 -7.43 12.89
C SER A 172 -35.92 -8.35 14.03
N MET A 173 -35.31 -7.76 15.07
CA MET A 173 -35.58 -7.94 16.53
C MET A 173 -34.46 -7.30 17.40
N PRO A 174 -34.71 -6.95 18.69
CA PRO A 174 -34.54 -5.58 19.19
C PRO A 174 -33.39 -5.38 20.19
N ASN A 175 -32.98 -4.11 20.29
CA ASN A 175 -32.26 -3.37 21.34
C ASN A 175 -31.58 -4.14 22.49
N ASN A 176 -30.30 -3.84 22.73
CA ASN A 176 -29.90 -3.22 24.01
C ASN A 176 -28.48 -2.60 24.00
N GLU A 177 -28.44 -1.43 24.64
CA GLU A 177 -27.35 -0.86 25.44
C GLU A 177 -26.15 -0.16 24.77
N GLU A 178 -26.17 1.17 24.96
CA GLU A 178 -25.02 2.05 24.99
C GLU A 178 -23.94 1.51 25.95
N ALA A 179 -22.75 1.17 25.44
CA ALA A 179 -21.55 1.07 26.28
C ALA A 179 -20.26 1.28 25.46
N ASP A 180 -19.63 2.43 25.74
CA ASP A 180 -18.18 2.62 25.77
C ASP A 180 -17.39 2.53 24.44
N SER A 181 -17.47 3.59 23.62
CA SER A 181 -16.83 3.65 22.30
C SER A 181 -15.42 4.26 22.27
N THR A 182 -14.79 4.53 23.41
CA THR A 182 -13.47 5.22 23.41
C THR A 182 -12.29 4.26 23.57
N LEU A 183 -12.47 3.10 24.20
CA LEU A 183 -11.39 2.14 24.50
C LEU A 183 -11.17 1.05 23.43
N LYS A 184 -12.10 0.83 22.48
CA LYS A 184 -12.00 -0.24 21.46
C LYS A 184 -11.37 0.19 20.12
N ASN A 185 -10.89 1.43 19.99
CA ASN A 185 -10.46 1.94 18.68
C ASN A 185 -9.12 1.37 18.19
N GLU A 186 -8.22 0.94 19.09
CA GLU A 186 -6.94 0.33 18.70
C GLU A 186 -7.07 -1.15 18.34
N ASP A 187 -7.83 -1.93 19.12
CA ASP A 187 -8.07 -3.36 18.85
C ASP A 187 -8.75 -3.58 17.48
N ASN A 188 -9.69 -2.71 17.12
CA ASN A 188 -10.36 -2.77 15.82
C ASN A 188 -9.42 -2.44 14.65
N LEU A 189 -8.41 -1.57 14.87
CA LEU A 189 -7.52 -1.16 13.80
C LEU A 189 -6.51 -2.27 13.43
N ASP A 190 -5.99 -2.98 14.42
CA ASP A 190 -5.08 -4.11 14.16
C ASP A 190 -5.80 -5.29 13.52
N ASP A 191 -7.07 -5.54 13.88
CA ASP A 191 -7.92 -6.51 13.17
C ASP A 191 -8.14 -6.09 11.71
N LEU A 192 -8.53 -4.83 11.48
CA LEU A 192 -8.74 -4.30 10.13
C LEU A 192 -7.49 -4.41 9.25
N ARG A 193 -6.30 -4.14 9.81
CA ARG A 193 -5.02 -4.32 9.12
C ARG A 193 -4.77 -5.78 8.73
N ARG A 194 -5.11 -6.73 9.60
CA ARG A 194 -4.99 -8.17 9.28
C ARG A 194 -5.90 -8.55 8.12
N ARG A 195 -7.15 -8.07 8.13
CA ARG A 195 -8.12 -8.31 7.06
C ARG A 195 -7.68 -7.70 5.73
N PHE A 196 -7.19 -6.46 5.74
CA PHE A 196 -6.62 -5.83 4.54
C PHE A 196 -5.44 -6.61 3.98
N ASN A 197 -4.54 -7.11 4.84
CA ASN A 197 -3.44 -7.95 4.39
C ASN A 197 -3.93 -9.25 3.73
N ALA A 198 -5.03 -9.84 4.23
CA ALA A 198 -5.63 -11.03 3.63
C ALA A 198 -6.29 -10.77 2.27
N LEU A 199 -6.79 -9.56 2.02
CA LEU A 199 -7.39 -9.18 0.73
C LEU A 199 -6.36 -8.95 -0.40
N ARG A 200 -5.09 -8.82 -0.04
CA ARG A 200 -4.00 -8.46 -0.96
C ARG A 200 -3.15 -9.65 -1.41
N ASN A 201 -3.30 -10.80 -0.74
CA ASN A 201 -2.67 -12.08 -1.07
C ASN A 201 -3.63 -12.94 -1.90
#